data_AF-A0A830B741-F1
#
_entry.id   AF-A0A830B741-F1
#
_cell.length_a   1.000
_cell.length_b   1.000
_cell.length_c   1.000
_cell.angle_alpha   90.00
_cell.angle_beta   90.00
_cell.angle_gamma   90.00
#
_symmetry.space_group_name_H-M   'P 1'
#
loop_
_entity.id
_entity.type
_entity.pdbx_description
1 polymer ?
#
loop_
_entity_poly.entity_id
_entity_poly.type
_entity_poly.pdbx_seq_one_letter_code
_entity_poly.pdbx_strand_id
1 'polypeptide(L)'
;MASELDNEPKWEGKATAELHKPTADQVWPLLGDFFSFHKWLPSLDTCRQVEGGVGQLRYCASTRPPPPEGGEGVVKWCHEKLLDIDPVDKWLSYEILANNMGFKGYKATIKVLPIKGEDDLIKSGCMIEWSFSADPVEGLSYEDLVKYFDFSIQGIAQNLEKALETN
;
A
#
# COMPACT_ATOMS: atom_id res chain seq x y z
N MET A 1 -1.20 41.11 -0.60
CA MET A 1 -2.27 40.08 -0.65
C MET A 1 -1.60 38.77 -0.34
N ALA A 2 -1.68 38.32 0.91
CA ALA A 2 -1.17 37.00 1.28
C ALA A 2 -2.16 35.97 0.72
N SER A 3 -1.71 35.11 -0.17
CA SER A 3 -2.46 33.93 -0.58
C SER A 3 -2.52 32.99 0.62
N GLU A 4 -3.65 33.00 1.32
CA GLU A 4 -4.06 31.93 2.22
C GLU A 4 -4.20 30.67 1.35
N LEU A 5 -3.11 29.90 1.25
CA LEU A 5 -3.17 28.54 0.72
C LEU A 5 -3.99 27.73 1.73
N ASP A 6 -5.17 27.31 1.29
CA ASP A 6 -6.07 26.37 1.95
C ASP A 6 -5.30 25.35 2.79
N ASN A 7 -5.32 25.56 4.11
CA ASN A 7 -4.69 24.70 5.08
C ASN A 7 -5.75 23.74 5.64
N GLU A 8 -6.50 23.09 4.76
CA GLU A 8 -7.33 21.97 5.19
C GLU A 8 -6.40 20.90 5.76
N PRO A 9 -6.66 20.40 6.99
CA PRO A 9 -5.80 19.41 7.60
C PRO A 9 -5.76 18.16 6.72
N LYS A 10 -4.55 17.71 6.40
CA LYS A 10 -4.35 16.47 5.65
C LYS A 10 -4.96 15.29 6.41
N TRP A 11 -5.48 14.34 5.64
CA TRP A 11 -5.81 13.03 6.17
C TRP A 11 -4.54 12.24 6.34
N GLU A 12 -4.33 11.73 7.55
CA GLU A 12 -3.22 10.87 7.89
C GLU A 12 -3.76 9.61 8.56
N GLY A 13 -3.28 8.46 8.12
CA GLY A 13 -3.74 7.19 8.65
C GLY A 13 -2.67 6.12 8.55
N LYS A 14 -2.86 5.06 9.32
CA LYS A 14 -1.90 3.97 9.43
C LYS A 14 -2.62 2.69 9.82
N ALA A 15 -2.28 1.60 9.15
CA ALA A 15 -2.71 0.26 9.49
C ALA A 15 -1.50 -0.66 9.69
N THR A 16 -1.70 -1.72 10.47
CA THR A 16 -0.68 -2.73 10.79
C THR A 16 -1.24 -4.14 10.69
N ALA A 17 -0.41 -5.11 10.29
CA ALA A 17 -0.73 -6.53 10.38
C ALA A 17 0.48 -7.34 10.83
N GLU A 18 0.26 -8.28 11.75
CA GLU A 18 1.30 -9.21 12.21
C GLU A 18 1.31 -10.47 11.36
N LEU A 19 2.51 -10.96 11.07
CA LEU A 19 2.78 -12.24 10.43
C LEU A 19 3.56 -13.07 11.44
N HIS A 20 3.01 -14.23 11.80
CA HIS A 20 3.46 -14.97 12.98
C HIS A 20 4.60 -15.95 12.71
N LYS A 21 4.82 -16.28 11.43
CA LYS A 21 5.82 -17.25 10.98
C LYS A 21 6.97 -16.64 10.18
N PRO A 22 6.73 -15.80 9.15
CA PRO A 22 7.82 -15.29 8.34
C PRO A 22 8.53 -14.14 9.04
N THR A 23 9.85 -14.11 8.93
CA THR A 23 10.66 -13.02 9.47
C THR A 23 10.59 -11.79 8.55
N ALA A 24 11.01 -10.64 9.08
CA ALA A 24 11.08 -9.41 8.30
C ALA A 24 12.00 -9.55 7.08
N ASP A 25 13.07 -10.36 7.16
CA ASP A 25 13.99 -10.63 6.06
C ASP A 25 13.40 -11.54 4.97
N GLN A 26 12.42 -12.39 5.31
CA GLN A 26 11.69 -13.21 4.33
C GLN A 26 10.59 -12.39 3.64
N VAL A 27 9.92 -11.50 4.38
CA VAL A 27 8.83 -10.68 3.86
C VAL A 27 9.32 -9.51 3.02
N TRP A 28 10.40 -8.84 3.44
CA TRP A 28 10.85 -7.60 2.80
C TRP A 28 11.17 -7.75 1.30
N PRO A 29 11.89 -8.78 0.82
CA PRO A 29 12.14 -8.95 -0.62
C PRO A 29 10.87 -9.03 -1.47
N LEU A 30 9.76 -9.50 -0.89
CA LEU A 30 8.47 -9.60 -1.58
C LEU A 30 7.74 -8.25 -1.64
N LEU A 31 7.73 -7.49 -0.53
CA LEU A 31 7.10 -6.16 -0.47
C LEU A 31 7.94 -5.05 -1.09
N GLY A 32 9.26 -5.18 -1.02
CA GLY A 32 10.24 -4.27 -1.60
C GLY A 32 10.26 -4.32 -3.14
N ASP A 33 9.71 -5.38 -3.74
CA ASP A 33 9.43 -5.41 -5.18
C ASP A 33 8.23 -4.50 -5.51
N PHE A 34 8.53 -3.20 -5.63
CA PHE A 34 7.58 -2.14 -5.86
C PHE A 34 6.68 -2.38 -7.08
N PHE A 35 7.16 -3.08 -8.11
CA PHE A 35 6.43 -3.28 -9.37
C PHE A 35 5.56 -4.54 -9.40
N SER A 36 5.63 -5.38 -8.36
CA SER A 36 4.83 -6.61 -8.24
C SER A 36 3.79 -6.56 -7.13
N PHE A 37 3.42 -5.37 -6.64
CA PHE A 37 2.55 -5.24 -5.45
C PHE A 37 1.16 -5.88 -5.61
N HIS A 38 0.68 -6.04 -6.85
CA HIS A 38 -0.57 -6.77 -7.16
C HIS A 38 -0.57 -8.24 -6.72
N LYS A 39 0.61 -8.85 -6.53
CA LYS A 39 0.71 -10.22 -6.02
C LYS A 39 0.25 -10.34 -4.56
N TRP A 40 0.33 -9.24 -3.81
CA TRP A 40 0.12 -9.24 -2.36
C TRP A 40 -1.16 -8.50 -1.98
N LEU A 41 -1.45 -7.36 -2.60
CA LEU A 41 -2.64 -6.56 -2.32
C LEU A 41 -3.89 -7.15 -3.00
N PRO A 42 -4.88 -7.70 -2.25
CA PRO A 42 -6.00 -8.43 -2.86
C PRO A 42 -6.92 -7.58 -3.74
N SER A 43 -6.99 -6.27 -3.49
CA SER A 43 -7.84 -5.35 -4.24
C SER A 43 -7.23 -4.98 -5.61
N LEU A 44 -5.96 -5.29 -5.86
CA LEU A 44 -5.24 -4.86 -7.04
C LEU A 44 -5.13 -6.00 -8.05
N ASP A 45 -5.59 -5.78 -9.28
CA ASP A 45 -5.45 -6.77 -10.36
C ASP A 45 -4.18 -6.53 -11.20
N THR A 46 -3.73 -5.27 -11.28
CA THR A 46 -2.65 -4.84 -12.14
C THR A 46 -1.68 -3.99 -11.35
N CYS A 47 -0.39 -4.36 -11.37
CA CYS A 47 0.70 -3.47 -11.01
C CYS A 47 1.88 -3.78 -11.92
N ARG A 48 2.35 -2.77 -12.65
CA ARG A 48 3.44 -2.91 -13.63
C ARG A 48 4.22 -1.63 -13.75
N GLN A 49 5.50 -1.76 -14.11
CA GLN A 49 6.34 -0.61 -14.45
C GLN A 49 5.79 0.12 -15.68
N VAL A 50 5.87 1.45 -15.65
CA VAL A 50 5.58 2.29 -16.82
C VAL A 50 6.89 2.52 -17.57
N GLU A 51 6.99 1.95 -18.77
CA GLU A 51 8.17 2.10 -19.63
C GLU A 51 8.33 3.54 -20.14
N GLY A 52 9.57 3.99 -20.28
CA GLY A 52 9.90 5.31 -20.83
C GLY A 52 9.65 6.51 -19.91
N GLY A 53 9.21 6.29 -18.66
CA GLY A 53 9.08 7.33 -17.65
C GLY A 53 10.42 7.70 -17.01
N VAL A 54 10.56 8.94 -16.54
CA VAL A 54 11.70 9.38 -15.72
C VAL A 54 11.46 8.91 -14.27
N GLY A 55 12.21 7.90 -13.83
CA GLY A 55 12.16 7.36 -12.46
C GLY A 55 11.44 6.01 -12.33
N GLN A 56 11.29 5.54 -11.09
CA GLN A 56 10.66 4.26 -10.76
C GLN A 56 9.14 4.45 -10.62
N LEU A 57 8.42 4.45 -11.76
CA LEU A 57 6.98 4.68 -11.84
C LEU A 57 6.22 3.37 -12.11
N ARG A 58 5.18 3.09 -11.33
CA ARG A 58 4.25 1.97 -11.54
C ARG A 58 2.84 2.44 -11.86
N TYR A 59 2.15 1.68 -12.70
CA TYR A 59 0.71 1.80 -12.92
C TYR A 59 0.00 0.72 -12.12
N CYS A 60 -0.93 1.14 -11.26
CA CYS A 60 -1.74 0.28 -10.40
C CYS A 60 -3.22 0.41 -10.80
N ALA A 61 -3.94 -0.71 -10.89
CA ALA A 61 -5.37 -0.70 -11.18
C ALA A 61 -6.15 -1.77 -10.40
N SER A 62 -7.44 -1.50 -10.21
CA SER A 62 -8.43 -2.37 -9.61
C SER A 62 -9.71 -2.31 -10.43
N THR A 63 -10.12 -3.45 -10.98
CA THR A 63 -11.31 -3.60 -11.80
C THR A 63 -12.39 -4.31 -11.01
N ARG A 64 -13.52 -3.62 -10.81
CA ARG A 64 -14.74 -4.24 -10.32
C ARG A 64 -15.67 -4.55 -11.50
N PRO A 65 -16.02 -5.81 -11.75
CA PRO A 65 -16.95 -6.15 -12.81
C PRO A 65 -18.34 -5.56 -12.53
N PRO A 66 -19.15 -5.35 -13.57
CA PRO A 66 -20.52 -4.87 -13.40
C PRO A 66 -21.33 -5.85 -12.53
N PRO A 67 -22.27 -5.36 -11.71
CA PRO A 67 -23.13 -6.23 -10.92
C PRO A 67 -24.05 -7.06 -11.83
N PRO A 68 -24.48 -8.26 -11.39
CA PRO A 68 -25.36 -9.12 -12.18
C PRO A 68 -26.68 -8.46 -12.58
N GLU A 69 -27.13 -7.50 -11.78
CA GLU A 69 -28.40 -6.77 -11.92
C GLU A 69 -28.33 -5.62 -12.94
N GLY A 70 -27.17 -5.43 -13.58
CA GLY A 70 -26.93 -4.37 -14.57
C GLY A 70 -26.21 -3.15 -13.98
N GLY A 71 -25.38 -2.51 -14.80
CA GLY A 71 -24.52 -1.39 -14.42
C GLY A 71 -23.19 -1.44 -15.17
N GLU A 72 -22.36 -0.42 -15.00
CA GLU A 72 -21.01 -0.40 -15.57
C GLU A 72 -20.00 -0.95 -14.57
N GLY A 73 -18.98 -1.63 -15.09
CA GLY A 73 -17.80 -1.98 -14.29
C GLY A 73 -17.04 -0.71 -13.91
N VAL A 74 -16.36 -0.75 -12.77
CA VAL A 74 -15.58 0.38 -12.28
C VAL A 74 -14.10 0.01 -12.34
N VAL A 75 -13.31 0.81 -13.05
CA VAL A 75 -11.85 0.72 -13.02
C VAL A 75 -11.31 1.89 -12.21
N LYS A 76 -10.62 1.60 -11.11
CA LYS A 76 -9.85 2.59 -10.33
C LYS A 76 -8.38 2.41 -10.66
N TRP A 77 -7.66 3.50 -10.91
CA TRP A 77 -6.24 3.45 -11.24
C TRP A 77 -5.44 4.62 -10.66
N CYS A 78 -4.15 4.37 -10.44
CA CYS A 78 -3.17 5.39 -10.08
C CYS A 78 -1.79 5.11 -10.72
N HIS A 79 -1.03 6.18 -10.91
CA HIS A 79 0.40 6.15 -11.21
C HIS A 79 1.15 6.52 -9.95
N GLU A 80 1.98 5.60 -9.48
CA GLU A 80 2.71 5.74 -8.23
C GLU A 80 4.21 5.79 -8.50
N LYS A 81 4.87 6.83 -7.99
CA LYS A 81 6.30 7.02 -8.12
C LYS A 81 6.98 6.65 -6.82
N LEU A 82 7.96 5.74 -6.87
CA LEU A 82 8.81 5.47 -5.73
C LEU A 82 9.65 6.71 -5.40
N LEU A 83 9.59 7.13 -4.14
CA LEU A 83 10.35 8.27 -3.62
C LEU A 83 11.68 7.81 -3.02
N ASP A 84 11.63 6.79 -2.18
CA ASP A 84 12.80 6.23 -1.50
C ASP A 84 12.56 4.79 -1.08
N ILE A 85 13.64 4.04 -0.91
CA ILE A 85 13.62 2.64 -0.48
C ILE A 85 14.88 2.32 0.31
N ASP A 86 14.68 1.74 1.50
CA ASP A 86 15.77 1.28 2.35
C ASP A 86 15.63 -0.23 2.59
N PRO A 87 16.51 -1.06 1.98
CA PRO A 87 16.48 -2.49 2.17
C PRO A 87 17.01 -2.96 3.54
N VAL A 88 17.75 -2.11 4.26
CA VAL A 88 18.30 -2.42 5.59
C VAL A 88 17.21 -2.25 6.64
N ASP A 89 16.59 -1.06 6.66
CA ASP A 89 15.50 -0.72 7.58
C ASP A 89 14.12 -1.17 7.08
N LYS A 90 14.07 -1.81 5.91
CA LYS A 90 12.93 -2.50 5.31
C LYS A 90 11.70 -1.61 5.16
N TRP A 91 11.89 -0.46 4.52
CA TRP A 91 10.80 0.44 4.21
C TRP A 91 10.94 1.05 2.81
N LEU A 92 9.80 1.45 2.25
CA LEU A 92 9.73 2.21 1.02
C LEU A 92 8.66 3.30 1.15
N SER A 93 8.84 4.38 0.41
CA SER A 93 7.84 5.45 0.30
C SER A 93 7.56 5.79 -1.15
N TYR A 94 6.32 6.20 -1.43
CA TYR A 94 5.89 6.56 -2.77
C TYR A 94 4.82 7.65 -2.73
N GLU A 95 4.61 8.29 -3.88
CA GLU A 95 3.55 9.28 -4.09
C GLU A 95 2.67 8.93 -5.28
N ILE A 96 1.41 9.36 -5.25
CA ILE A 96 0.52 9.27 -6.41
C ILE A 96 0.70 10.53 -7.27
N LEU A 97 1.09 10.35 -8.53
CA LEU A 97 1.25 11.45 -9.49
C LEU A 97 -0.02 11.71 -10.32
N ALA A 98 -0.75 10.65 -10.66
CA ALA A 98 -1.97 10.72 -11.45
C ALA A 98 -2.92 9.61 -11.05
N ASN A 99 -4.22 9.86 -10.98
CA ASN A 99 -5.23 8.87 -10.64
C ASN A 99 -6.62 9.33 -11.10
N ASN A 100 -7.58 8.42 -11.18
CA ASN A 100 -8.99 8.74 -11.44
C ASN A 100 -9.87 8.75 -10.18
N MET A 101 -9.27 8.73 -9.00
CA MET A 101 -9.95 8.63 -7.70
C MET A 101 -10.04 9.99 -6.97
N GLY A 102 -9.34 11.02 -7.45
CA GLY A 102 -9.33 12.36 -6.86
C GLY A 102 -8.22 12.61 -5.82
N PHE A 103 -7.30 11.67 -5.61
CA PHE A 103 -6.18 11.87 -4.66
C PHE A 103 -5.27 13.01 -5.09
N LYS A 104 -4.97 13.90 -4.15
CA LYS A 104 -3.99 15.00 -4.26
C LYS A 104 -3.07 14.98 -3.06
N GLY A 105 -1.82 15.40 -3.26
CA GLY A 105 -0.81 15.47 -2.20
C GLY A 105 -0.52 14.13 -1.51
N TYR A 106 -0.88 13.01 -2.13
CA TYR A 106 -0.85 11.68 -1.53
C TYR A 106 0.56 11.13 -1.46
N LYS A 107 0.95 10.70 -0.26
CA LYS A 107 2.17 9.95 0.01
C LYS A 107 1.86 8.77 0.91
N ALA A 108 2.55 7.66 0.70
CA ALA A 108 2.42 6.50 1.57
C ALA A 108 3.76 5.82 1.79
N THR A 109 3.85 5.14 2.92
CA THR A 109 5.05 4.41 3.36
C THR A 109 4.66 3.01 3.80
N ILE A 110 5.38 2.01 3.29
CA ILE A 110 5.27 0.62 3.75
C ILE A 110 6.54 0.28 4.50
N LYS A 111 6.41 -0.33 5.67
CA LYS A 111 7.53 -0.75 6.51
C LYS A 111 7.32 -2.17 7.04
N VAL A 112 8.40 -2.94 7.16
CA VAL A 112 8.40 -4.27 7.77
C VAL A 112 9.27 -4.25 9.01
N LEU A 113 8.67 -4.55 10.15
CA LEU A 113 9.29 -4.49 11.47
C LEU A 113 9.46 -5.90 12.03
N PRO A 114 10.64 -6.27 12.57
CA PRO A 114 10.78 -7.53 13.28
C PRO A 114 9.99 -7.51 14.59
N ILE A 115 9.28 -8.59 14.91
CA ILE A 115 8.69 -8.79 16.24
C ILE A 115 9.73 -9.52 17.09
N LYS A 116 10.28 -8.84 18.11
CA LYS A 116 11.17 -9.48 19.09
C LYS A 116 10.30 -10.07 20.21
N GLY A 117 10.39 -11.38 20.43
CA GLY A 117 9.79 -12.01 21.62
C GLY A 117 10.51 -11.57 22.90
N GLU A 118 9.80 -11.61 24.03
CA GLU A 118 10.38 -11.32 25.36
C GLU A 118 11.38 -12.39 25.82
N ASP A 119 11.30 -13.60 25.26
CA ASP A 119 12.29 -14.66 25.44
C ASP A 119 13.05 -14.87 24.12
N ASP A 120 14.37 -14.99 24.19
CA ASP A 120 15.32 -15.28 23.10
C ASP A 120 15.09 -16.64 22.39
N LEU A 121 13.93 -17.25 22.58
CA LEU A 121 13.47 -18.47 21.94
C LEU A 121 12.31 -18.15 20.99
N ILE A 122 12.67 -17.67 19.80
CA ILE A 122 11.94 -17.87 18.54
C ILE A 122 10.44 -17.53 18.58
N LYS A 123 10.10 -16.24 18.70
CA LYS A 123 8.98 -15.73 17.92
C LYS A 123 9.53 -15.22 16.59
N SER A 124 9.65 -16.13 15.62
CA SER A 124 9.98 -15.77 14.24
C SER A 124 8.75 -15.13 13.59
N GLY A 125 8.64 -13.81 13.69
CA GLY A 125 7.53 -13.07 13.10
C GLY A 125 7.92 -11.64 12.72
N CYS A 126 7.02 -10.97 12.02
CA CYS A 126 7.18 -9.57 11.68
C CYS A 126 5.83 -8.86 11.63
N MET A 127 5.87 -7.54 11.59
CA MET A 127 4.72 -6.68 11.44
C MET A 127 4.90 -5.83 10.19
N ILE A 128 3.89 -5.79 9.34
CA ILE A 128 3.81 -4.83 8.24
C ILE A 128 3.08 -3.60 8.77
N GLU A 129 3.59 -2.43 8.46
CA GLU A 129 2.95 -1.15 8.66
C GLU A 129 2.76 -0.46 7.32
N TRP A 130 1.58 0.09 7.07
CA TRP A 130 1.30 0.91 5.90
C TRP A 130 0.61 2.21 6.34
N SER A 131 1.27 3.32 6.08
CA SER A 131 0.78 4.66 6.42
C SER A 131 0.55 5.51 5.18
N PHE A 132 -0.31 6.51 5.31
CA PHE A 132 -0.57 7.48 4.26
C PHE A 132 -0.77 8.90 4.82
N SER A 133 -0.53 9.88 3.96
CA SER A 133 -0.93 11.27 4.11
C SER A 133 -1.50 11.74 2.78
N ALA A 134 -2.66 12.38 2.77
CA ALA A 134 -3.31 12.87 1.56
C ALA A 134 -4.17 14.10 1.85
N ASP A 135 -4.42 14.91 0.82
CA ASP A 135 -5.42 15.97 0.92
C ASP A 135 -6.82 15.31 0.93
N PRO A 136 -7.83 15.93 1.58
CA PRO A 136 -9.21 15.43 1.53
C PRO A 136 -9.70 15.21 0.10
N VAL A 137 -10.41 14.11 -0.13
CA VAL A 137 -10.89 13.71 -1.45
C VAL A 137 -12.40 13.83 -1.52
N GLU A 138 -12.92 14.56 -2.50
CA GLU A 138 -14.35 14.71 -2.71
C GLU A 138 -15.02 13.36 -2.99
N GLY A 139 -16.10 13.05 -2.27
CA GLY A 139 -16.85 11.80 -2.43
C GLY A 139 -16.22 10.56 -1.78
N LEU A 140 -15.10 10.71 -1.08
CA LEU A 140 -14.49 9.68 -0.23
C LEU A 140 -14.51 10.18 1.23
N SER A 141 -14.74 9.30 2.20
CA SER A 141 -14.56 9.66 3.61
C SER A 141 -13.20 9.19 4.11
N TYR A 142 -12.65 9.90 5.10
CA TYR A 142 -11.44 9.48 5.81
C TYR A 142 -11.61 8.06 6.39
N GLU A 143 -12.77 7.76 6.98
CA GLU A 143 -13.05 6.44 7.56
C GLU A 143 -13.05 5.32 6.51
N ASP A 144 -13.57 5.57 5.30
CA ASP A 144 -13.55 4.58 4.22
C ASP A 144 -12.13 4.31 3.74
N LEU A 145 -11.28 5.34 3.71
CA LEU A 145 -9.87 5.19 3.40
C LEU A 145 -9.12 4.39 4.48
N VAL A 146 -9.36 4.67 5.76
CA VAL A 146 -8.78 3.89 6.87
C VAL A 146 -9.24 2.43 6.81
N LYS A 147 -10.54 2.17 6.63
CA LYS A 147 -11.08 0.81 6.47
C LYS A 147 -10.44 0.08 5.28
N TYR A 148 -10.19 0.80 4.18
CA TYR A 148 -9.48 0.23 3.04
C TYR A 148 -8.05 -0.18 3.41
N PHE A 149 -7.31 0.65 4.14
CA PHE A 149 -5.96 0.32 4.62
C PHE A 149 -5.96 -0.90 5.55
N ASP A 150 -6.89 -0.94 6.51
CA ASP A 150 -7.03 -2.07 7.44
C ASP A 150 -7.35 -3.37 6.70
N PHE A 151 -8.34 -3.36 5.80
CA PHE A 151 -8.67 -4.53 4.99
C PHE A 151 -7.47 -4.97 4.13
N SER A 152 -6.81 -4.01 3.49
CA SER A 152 -5.71 -4.28 2.56
C SER A 152 -4.50 -4.88 3.25
N ILE A 153 -4.10 -4.34 4.41
CA ILE A 153 -2.90 -4.82 5.10
C ILE A 153 -3.08 -6.24 5.68
N GLN A 154 -4.30 -6.56 6.15
CA GLN A 154 -4.64 -7.90 6.60
C GLN A 154 -4.62 -8.89 5.42
N GLY A 155 -5.16 -8.49 4.28
CA GLY A 155 -5.11 -9.29 3.05
C GLY A 155 -3.69 -9.52 2.53
N ILE A 156 -2.84 -8.49 2.56
CA ILE A 156 -1.41 -8.58 2.22
C ILE A 156 -0.71 -9.59 3.13
N ALA A 157 -0.90 -9.48 4.45
CA ALA A 157 -0.29 -10.39 5.42
C ALA A 157 -0.67 -11.85 5.13
N GLN A 158 -1.96 -12.13 4.93
CA GLN A 158 -2.45 -13.48 4.61
C GLN A 158 -1.86 -14.04 3.31
N ASN A 159 -1.73 -13.21 2.27
CA ASN A 159 -1.16 -13.63 0.99
C ASN A 159 0.34 -13.93 1.10
N LEU A 160 1.08 -13.11 1.85
CA LEU A 160 2.50 -13.32 2.10
C LEU A 160 2.76 -14.57 2.95
N GLU A 161 1.98 -14.79 4.01
CA GLU A 161 2.08 -16.01 4.83
C GLU A 161 1.86 -17.26 3.95
N LYS A 162 0.80 -17.30 3.14
CA LYS A 162 0.54 -18.43 2.23
C LYS A 162 1.67 -18.66 1.22
N ALA A 163 2.20 -17.58 0.63
CA ALA A 163 3.27 -17.68 -0.36
C ALA A 163 4.58 -18.20 0.24
N LEU A 164 4.85 -17.85 1.51
CA LEU A 164 6.05 -18.28 2.24
C LEU A 164 5.88 -19.64 2.93
N GLU A 165 4.65 -20.11 3.16
CA GLU A 165 4.36 -21.47 3.64
C GLU A 165 4.53 -22.54 2.55
N THR A 166 4.44 -22.16 1.28
CA THR A 166 4.48 -23.08 0.13
C THR A 166 5.91 -23.26 -0.44
N ASN A 167 6.91 -22.58 0.14
CA ASN A 167 8.32 -22.67 -0.22
C ASN A 167 9.14 -23.37 0.87
#